data_AF-A0A9E5DEE6-F1
#
_entry.id   AF-A0A9E5DEE6-F1
#
_cell.length_a   1.000
_cell.length_b   1.000
_cell.length_c   1.000
_cell.angle_alpha   90.00
_cell.angle_beta   90.00
_cell.angle_gamma   90.00
#
_symmetry.space_group_name_H-M   'P 1'
#
loop_
_entity.id
_entity.type
_entity.pdbx_description
1 polymer ?
#
loop_
_entity_poly.entity_id
_entity_poly.type
_entity_poly.pdbx_seq_one_letter_code
_entity_poly.pdbx_strand_id
1 'polypeptide(L)'
;MAKIERTQKLFLKSLKEKFQGQDVQSETTEFYKFNGYHQSPRKEEFVKASRAVEMDRGISMYDPVRCHLGGIPLGQRQLMTYEVSGTGVFVEGDDLHFVNNAAMQQMWDDIRRTVIVNMDLAHQTLQKRLGKEVTPETINEYLHVLNHAMPGAAVVQEHMVETHPGLVDDCYVKVFTGDQELADDLEPQFVLDVEKLFPAKQAEALSAAVGKSLWQAIHIPTTVSRTCDGGTTSRWSAMQIGMSFIGAYRMCAGEAAVADLSYAAKHAGVIQMASHLPARRARGPNEPGGIGFGLFSDIIQANRKYPHDPAKASLEVVGAGTMLFDQIWLGSYMSGGVGFTQYATAAYTDNILDEFTYYGMDYIKDKYKVDWKNPSPTDKVKPTYDIVNDIATEVALNGMEQYEQYPTMMEDHFGGSQRAGVLAAACGLSTSIATGNSNAGLNAWYLCMLLHKDGWSRLGFFGYDLQDQCGSANSLSIRGDEGAIGEVRGPNYPNYAMNVGHQGEYAAITGGAHYGRGDAWCFDPRVKICFADPALKFDFAEPRREFAKGAIREFMPAGERSLIIPAR
;
A
#
# COMPACT_ATOMS: atom_id res chain seq x y z
N MET A 1 -13.53 25.01 -24.12
CA MET A 1 -14.33 23.79 -24.35
C MET A 1 -15.60 23.88 -23.52
N ALA A 2 -16.70 23.25 -23.94
CA ALA A 2 -17.84 23.08 -23.03
C ALA A 2 -17.41 22.19 -21.86
N LYS A 3 -17.85 22.51 -20.63
CA LYS A 3 -17.52 21.73 -19.43
C LYS A 3 -17.99 20.29 -19.59
N ILE A 4 -17.14 19.31 -19.30
CA ILE A 4 -17.55 17.89 -19.29
C ILE A 4 -18.42 17.67 -18.05
N GLU A 5 -19.73 17.57 -18.24
CA GLU A 5 -20.65 17.30 -17.14
C GLU A 5 -20.94 15.81 -17.04
N ARG A 6 -20.39 15.15 -16.01
CA ARG A 6 -20.74 13.76 -15.69
C ARG A 6 -22.13 13.75 -15.04
N THR A 7 -23.08 13.08 -15.69
CA THR A 7 -24.51 13.05 -15.31
C THR A 7 -24.77 12.41 -13.94
N GLN A 8 -23.85 11.60 -13.42
CA GLN A 8 -23.92 11.02 -12.08
C GLN A 8 -22.58 11.18 -11.37
N LYS A 9 -22.53 12.10 -10.41
CA LYS A 9 -21.38 12.30 -9.52
C LYS A 9 -21.28 11.16 -8.51
N LEU A 10 -20.10 10.53 -8.41
CA LEU A 10 -19.90 9.34 -7.58
C LEU A 10 -20.07 9.61 -6.08
N PHE A 11 -19.70 10.81 -5.61
CA PHE A 11 -19.75 11.18 -4.19
C PHE A 11 -21.15 11.50 -3.65
N LEU A 12 -22.14 11.76 -4.52
CA LEU A 12 -23.45 12.25 -4.08
C LEU A 12 -24.19 11.28 -3.17
N LYS A 13 -24.01 9.97 -3.38
CA LYS A 13 -24.60 8.95 -2.51
C LYS A 13 -24.01 9.06 -1.10
N SER A 14 -22.68 9.13 -0.99
CA SER A 14 -22.03 9.24 0.32
C SER A 14 -22.43 10.53 1.03
N LEU A 15 -22.38 11.69 0.36
CA LEU A 15 -22.74 12.96 1.01
C LEU A 15 -24.20 12.97 1.51
N LYS A 16 -25.14 12.37 0.77
CA LYS A 16 -26.55 12.27 1.21
C LYS A 16 -26.73 11.34 2.42
N GLU A 17 -25.97 10.25 2.47
CA GLU A 17 -25.99 9.33 3.62
C GLU A 17 -25.29 9.95 4.84
N LYS A 18 -24.20 10.68 4.61
CA LYS A 18 -23.43 11.38 5.63
C LYS A 18 -24.22 12.54 6.23
N PHE A 19 -24.94 13.32 5.42
CA PHE A 19 -25.69 14.50 5.87
C PHE A 19 -27.20 14.32 5.63
N GLN A 20 -27.78 13.26 6.20
CA GLN A 20 -29.20 12.94 6.01
C GLN A 20 -30.12 14.12 6.38
N GLY A 21 -31.02 14.46 5.45
CA GLY A 21 -31.97 15.57 5.62
C GLY A 21 -31.40 16.96 5.35
N GLN A 22 -30.11 17.08 5.01
CA GLN A 22 -29.50 18.32 4.53
C GLN A 22 -29.34 18.27 3.00
N ASP A 23 -29.62 19.38 2.33
CA ASP A 23 -29.23 19.53 0.93
C ASP A 23 -27.69 19.58 0.84
N VAL A 24 -27.09 18.74 -0.01
CA VAL A 24 -25.64 18.68 -0.21
C VAL A 24 -25.04 19.98 -0.74
N GLN A 25 -25.88 20.86 -1.31
CA GLN A 25 -25.51 22.20 -1.76
C GLN A 25 -25.79 23.30 -0.70
N SER A 26 -26.33 22.94 0.47
CA SER A 26 -26.65 23.92 1.51
C SER A 26 -25.40 24.57 2.08
N GLU A 27 -25.37 25.90 2.07
CA GLU A 27 -24.31 26.72 2.68
C GLU A 27 -24.49 26.90 4.20
N THR A 28 -25.60 26.40 4.75
CA THR A 28 -25.91 26.50 6.18
C THR A 28 -26.26 25.14 6.76
N THR A 29 -25.89 24.93 8.02
CA THR A 29 -26.25 23.75 8.81
C THR A 29 -26.37 24.13 10.29
N GLU A 30 -26.80 23.19 11.12
CA GLU A 30 -26.98 23.39 12.56
C GLU A 30 -25.87 22.69 13.33
N PHE A 31 -25.32 23.38 14.33
CA PHE A 31 -24.29 22.86 15.24
C PHE A 31 -24.84 22.77 16.67
N TYR A 32 -24.09 22.10 17.56
CA TYR A 32 -24.37 21.99 19.00
C TYR A 32 -25.67 21.27 19.38
N LYS A 33 -26.37 20.68 18.40
CA LYS A 33 -27.62 19.93 18.60
C LYS A 33 -27.44 18.40 18.66
N PHE A 34 -26.21 17.91 18.52
CA PHE A 34 -25.92 16.48 18.37
C PHE A 34 -25.59 15.76 19.68
N ASN A 35 -25.80 16.40 20.84
CA ASN A 35 -25.51 15.80 22.14
C ASN A 35 -24.05 15.31 22.32
N GLY A 36 -23.08 16.00 21.72
CA GLY A 36 -21.67 15.68 21.87
C GLY A 36 -21.32 14.28 21.34
N TYR A 37 -20.47 13.53 22.05
CA TYR A 37 -20.04 12.20 21.62
C TYR A 37 -21.14 11.14 21.69
N HIS A 38 -22.24 11.41 22.42
CA HIS A 38 -23.35 10.48 22.57
C HIS A 38 -24.10 10.20 21.25
N GLN A 39 -23.91 11.00 20.20
CA GLN A 39 -24.39 10.66 18.85
C GLN A 39 -23.71 9.45 18.22
N SER A 40 -22.53 9.07 18.71
CA SER A 40 -21.69 8.02 18.13
C SER A 40 -21.79 6.73 18.94
N PRO A 41 -22.33 5.65 18.35
CA PRO A 41 -22.28 4.31 18.94
C PRO A 41 -20.85 3.86 19.26
N ARG A 42 -19.87 4.18 18.40
CA ARG A 42 -18.48 3.78 18.66
C ARG A 42 -17.84 4.53 19.83
N LYS A 43 -18.10 5.83 20.00
CA LYS A 43 -17.62 6.58 21.17
C LYS A 43 -18.26 6.08 22.46
N GLU A 44 -19.53 5.69 22.43
CA GLU A 44 -20.21 5.07 23.57
C GLU A 44 -19.58 3.72 23.96
N GLU A 45 -19.24 2.89 22.98
CA GLU A 45 -18.48 1.66 23.23
C GLU A 45 -17.13 1.95 23.89
N PHE A 46 -16.41 2.98 23.44
CA PHE A 46 -15.12 3.36 24.02
C PHE A 46 -15.25 3.81 25.48
N VAL A 47 -16.28 4.60 25.82
CA VAL A 47 -16.55 4.98 27.21
C VAL A 47 -16.89 3.76 28.07
N LYS A 48 -17.69 2.83 27.56
CA LYS A 48 -18.02 1.59 28.27
C LYS A 48 -16.78 0.72 28.52
N ALA A 49 -15.93 0.55 27.52
CA ALA A 49 -14.68 -0.20 27.63
C ALA A 49 -13.71 0.47 28.62
N SER A 50 -13.61 1.81 28.56
CA SER A 50 -12.77 2.61 29.46
C SER A 50 -13.07 2.32 30.93
N ARG A 51 -14.36 2.31 31.32
CA ARG A 51 -14.78 2.04 32.71
C ARG A 51 -14.34 0.66 33.21
N ALA A 52 -14.46 -0.37 32.37
CA ALA A 52 -14.02 -1.72 32.73
C ALA A 52 -12.50 -1.76 32.98
N VAL A 53 -11.73 -1.09 32.12
CA VAL A 53 -10.26 -1.01 32.26
C VAL A 53 -9.85 -0.20 33.50
N GLU A 54 -10.52 0.91 33.77
CA GLU A 54 -10.28 1.74 34.96
C GLU A 54 -10.51 0.96 36.25
N MET A 55 -11.61 0.18 36.31
CA MET A 55 -11.92 -0.68 37.45
C MET A 55 -10.89 -1.78 37.66
N ASP A 56 -10.42 -2.41 36.57
CA ASP A 56 -9.45 -3.51 36.63
C ASP A 56 -8.05 -3.02 37.04
N ARG A 57 -7.57 -1.92 36.44
CA ARG A 57 -6.19 -1.43 36.64
C ARG A 57 -6.02 -0.36 37.72
N GLY A 58 -7.11 0.25 38.20
CA GLY A 58 -7.10 1.30 39.21
C GLY A 58 -6.55 2.67 38.76
N ILE A 59 -6.50 2.95 37.45
CA ILE A 59 -5.96 4.19 36.88
C ILE A 59 -6.88 4.69 35.77
N SER A 60 -7.20 6.00 35.78
CA SER A 60 -8.03 6.66 34.77
C SER A 60 -7.59 6.38 33.34
N MET A 61 -8.54 6.31 32.41
CA MET A 61 -8.30 6.02 30.99
C MET A 61 -8.97 7.08 30.09
N TYR A 62 -9.76 6.65 29.11
CA TYR A 62 -10.38 7.51 28.11
C TYR A 62 -11.51 8.30 28.76
N ASP A 63 -11.33 9.61 28.86
CA ASP A 63 -12.27 10.56 29.49
C ASP A 63 -12.57 11.70 28.51
N PRO A 64 -13.56 11.51 27.61
CA PRO A 64 -13.87 12.48 26.56
C PRO A 64 -14.53 13.76 27.10
N VAL A 65 -15.04 13.75 28.33
CA VAL A 65 -15.75 14.89 28.92
C VAL A 65 -14.78 15.82 29.61
N ARG A 66 -13.92 15.30 30.48
CA ARG A 66 -13.00 16.15 31.26
C ARG A 66 -11.78 16.60 30.48
N CYS A 67 -11.21 15.70 29.67
CA CYS A 67 -9.87 15.91 29.12
C CYS A 67 -9.87 16.64 27.77
N HIS A 68 -10.92 16.47 26.95
CA HIS A 68 -10.97 17.12 25.65
C HIS A 68 -11.25 18.63 25.80
N LEU A 69 -10.31 19.46 25.33
CA LEU A 69 -10.38 20.93 25.40
C LEU A 69 -10.82 21.48 26.77
N GLY A 70 -10.37 20.84 27.86
CA GLY A 70 -10.66 21.28 29.22
C GLY A 70 -12.14 21.19 29.64
N GLY A 71 -12.93 20.29 29.04
CA GLY A 71 -14.34 20.10 29.40
C GLY A 71 -15.31 20.05 28.24
N ILE A 72 -14.86 20.27 27.01
CA ILE A 72 -15.71 20.36 25.82
C ILE A 72 -15.56 19.06 25.04
N PRO A 73 -16.50 18.10 25.13
CA PRO A 73 -16.37 16.82 24.44
C PRO A 73 -16.48 16.99 22.91
N LEU A 74 -15.97 15.99 22.19
CA LEU A 74 -16.17 15.84 20.74
C LEU A 74 -17.66 15.78 20.38
N GLY A 75 -17.99 16.03 19.12
CA GLY A 75 -19.37 15.92 18.61
C GLY A 75 -20.21 17.19 18.76
N GLN A 76 -19.56 18.36 18.78
CA GLN A 76 -20.28 19.65 18.68
C GLN A 76 -20.87 19.86 17.27
N ARG A 77 -20.32 19.18 16.27
CA ARG A 77 -20.90 19.00 14.94
C ARG A 77 -21.21 17.52 14.72
N GLN A 78 -21.79 17.18 13.59
CA GLN A 78 -22.01 15.79 13.21
C GLN A 78 -20.70 15.00 13.19
N LEU A 79 -20.66 13.87 13.88
CA LEU A 79 -19.60 12.87 13.74
C LEU A 79 -19.96 11.97 12.55
N MET A 80 -19.21 12.13 11.46
CA MET A 80 -19.56 11.59 10.15
C MET A 80 -19.20 10.11 10.01
N THR A 81 -20.01 9.38 9.25
CA THR A 81 -19.63 8.09 8.66
C THR A 81 -18.97 8.29 7.31
N TYR A 82 -18.15 7.32 6.89
CA TYR A 82 -17.40 7.35 5.64
C TYR A 82 -17.75 6.11 4.82
N GLU A 83 -18.13 6.29 3.57
CA GLU A 83 -18.21 5.19 2.61
C GLU A 83 -16.79 4.81 2.21
N VAL A 84 -16.35 3.57 2.41
CA VAL A 84 -15.08 3.16 1.81
C VAL A 84 -15.28 3.08 0.29
N SER A 85 -14.52 3.87 -0.48
CA SER A 85 -14.81 4.13 -1.90
C SER A 85 -14.98 2.85 -2.70
N GLY A 86 -16.04 2.80 -3.51
CA GLY A 86 -16.38 1.68 -4.38
C GLY A 86 -16.95 0.44 -3.67
N THR A 87 -17.17 0.47 -2.36
CA THR A 87 -17.64 -0.70 -1.60
C THR A 87 -19.11 -0.63 -1.18
N GLY A 88 -19.67 0.58 -1.02
CA GLY A 88 -20.99 0.75 -0.39
C GLY A 88 -21.03 0.56 1.12
N VAL A 89 -19.89 0.31 1.77
CA VAL A 89 -19.78 0.07 3.22
C VAL A 89 -19.51 1.40 3.93
N PHE A 90 -20.42 1.79 4.82
CA PHE A 90 -20.31 2.99 5.65
C PHE A 90 -19.86 2.63 7.06
N VAL A 91 -18.86 3.35 7.57
CA VAL A 91 -18.30 3.14 8.92
C VAL A 91 -17.99 4.46 9.60
N GLU A 92 -17.96 4.48 10.93
CA GLU A 92 -17.41 5.63 11.66
C GLU A 92 -15.89 5.69 11.45
N GLY A 93 -15.31 6.89 11.39
CA GLY A 93 -13.87 7.06 11.11
C GLY A 93 -12.95 6.37 12.13
N ASP A 94 -13.45 6.07 13.34
CA ASP A 94 -12.74 5.28 14.35
C ASP A 94 -12.40 3.86 13.89
N ASP A 95 -13.24 3.24 13.06
CA ASP A 95 -13.05 1.88 12.54
C ASP A 95 -12.05 1.84 11.37
N LEU A 96 -11.69 3.00 10.85
CA LEU A 96 -10.63 3.19 9.86
C LEU A 96 -9.31 3.58 10.53
N HIS A 97 -9.25 3.69 11.85
CA HIS A 97 -7.96 3.81 12.55
C HIS A 97 -7.23 2.46 12.52
N PHE A 98 -5.96 2.44 12.08
CA PHE A 98 -5.22 1.19 11.86
C PHE A 98 -5.17 0.27 13.10
N VAL A 99 -5.14 0.83 14.32
CA VAL A 99 -5.22 0.04 15.58
C VAL A 99 -6.54 -0.72 15.72
N ASN A 100 -7.65 -0.17 15.21
CA ASN A 100 -8.98 -0.76 15.30
C ASN A 100 -9.32 -1.62 14.06
N ASN A 101 -8.42 -1.70 13.08
CA ASN A 101 -8.67 -2.34 11.80
C ASN A 101 -7.63 -3.44 11.54
N ALA A 102 -8.04 -4.70 11.69
CA ALA A 102 -7.15 -5.85 11.52
C ALA A 102 -6.66 -6.02 10.07
N ALA A 103 -7.45 -5.62 9.07
CA ALA A 103 -7.05 -5.69 7.67
C ALA A 103 -5.89 -4.73 7.36
N MET A 104 -5.94 -3.50 7.91
CA MET A 104 -4.86 -2.52 7.77
C MET A 104 -3.55 -3.01 8.39
N GLN A 105 -3.62 -3.63 9.57
CA GLN A 105 -2.46 -4.22 10.22
C GLN A 105 -1.90 -5.39 9.40
N GLN A 106 -2.77 -6.28 8.94
CA GLN A 106 -2.34 -7.46 8.18
C GLN A 106 -1.77 -7.09 6.80
N MET A 107 -2.28 -6.05 6.13
CA MET A 107 -1.67 -5.55 4.89
C MET A 107 -0.20 -5.19 5.14
N TRP A 108 0.07 -4.48 6.24
CA TRP A 108 1.44 -4.14 6.59
C TRP A 108 2.27 -5.36 6.98
N ASP A 109 1.73 -6.25 7.81
CA ASP A 109 2.41 -7.47 8.22
C ASP A 109 2.78 -8.34 7.00
N ASP A 110 1.87 -8.52 6.04
CA ASP A 110 2.10 -9.26 4.80
C ASP A 110 3.21 -8.63 3.94
N ILE A 111 3.33 -7.30 3.88
CA ILE A 111 4.47 -6.65 3.21
C ILE A 111 5.77 -6.86 4.02
N ARG A 112 5.75 -6.56 5.32
CA ARG A 112 6.93 -6.58 6.19
C ARG A 112 7.57 -7.97 6.25
N ARG A 113 6.73 -9.01 6.34
CA ARG A 113 7.14 -10.40 6.48
C ARG A 113 7.57 -11.07 5.16
N THR A 114 7.57 -10.33 4.05
CA THR A 114 7.87 -10.87 2.72
C THR A 114 9.29 -10.53 2.24
N VAL A 115 9.96 -11.50 1.63
CA VAL A 115 11.25 -11.32 0.95
C VAL A 115 11.33 -12.25 -0.26
N ILE A 116 12.06 -11.83 -1.30
CA ILE A 116 12.27 -12.64 -2.50
C ILE A 116 13.73 -13.08 -2.56
N VAL A 117 13.99 -14.35 -2.87
CA VAL A 117 15.37 -14.89 -2.92
C VAL A 117 15.59 -15.73 -4.18
N ASN A 118 16.56 -15.33 -5.00
CA ASN A 118 17.00 -16.09 -6.19
C ASN A 118 17.62 -17.44 -5.79
N MET A 119 17.32 -18.49 -6.57
CA MET A 119 17.86 -19.83 -6.37
C MET A 119 19.06 -20.15 -7.27
N ASP A 120 19.31 -19.39 -8.34
CA ASP A 120 20.31 -19.74 -9.34
C ASP A 120 21.73 -19.78 -8.76
N LEU A 121 22.09 -18.81 -7.91
CA LEU A 121 23.40 -18.81 -7.24
C LEU A 121 23.56 -20.00 -6.28
N ALA A 122 22.49 -20.40 -5.59
CA ALA A 122 22.50 -21.56 -4.72
C ALA A 122 22.66 -22.85 -5.54
N HIS A 123 21.91 -23.00 -6.64
CA HIS A 123 22.05 -24.12 -7.58
C HIS A 123 23.44 -24.20 -8.19
N GLN A 124 24.03 -23.06 -8.59
CA GLN A 124 25.40 -23.02 -9.08
C GLN A 124 26.42 -23.44 -8.01
N THR A 125 26.18 -23.10 -6.74
CA THR A 125 27.04 -23.52 -5.63
C THR A 125 27.00 -25.05 -5.48
N LEU A 126 25.81 -25.66 -5.52
CA LEU A 126 25.64 -27.12 -5.49
C LEU A 126 26.36 -27.81 -6.64
N GLN A 127 26.14 -27.32 -7.87
CA GLN A 127 26.72 -27.92 -9.08
C GLN A 127 28.25 -27.76 -9.14
N LYS A 128 28.76 -26.55 -8.90
CA LYS A 128 30.19 -26.24 -9.11
C LYS A 128 31.08 -26.65 -7.94
N ARG A 129 30.62 -26.49 -6.68
CA ARG A 129 31.44 -26.77 -5.51
C ARG A 129 31.25 -28.18 -4.95
N LEU A 130 30.06 -28.75 -5.10
CA LEU A 130 29.70 -30.04 -4.51
C LEU A 130 29.43 -31.13 -5.55
N GLY A 131 29.43 -30.80 -6.85
CA GLY A 131 29.16 -31.76 -7.92
C GLY A 131 27.77 -32.39 -7.84
N LYS A 132 26.81 -31.69 -7.23
CA LYS A 132 25.43 -32.17 -7.07
C LYS A 132 24.58 -31.74 -8.27
N GLU A 133 23.74 -32.65 -8.75
CA GLU A 133 22.75 -32.35 -9.78
C GLU A 133 21.57 -31.58 -9.18
N VAL A 134 20.97 -30.71 -9.99
CA VAL A 134 19.76 -29.96 -9.64
C VAL A 134 18.74 -30.23 -10.75
N THR A 135 17.62 -30.86 -10.37
CA THR A 135 16.52 -31.24 -11.26
C THR A 135 15.19 -30.73 -10.68
N PRO A 136 14.08 -30.71 -11.44
CA PRO A 136 12.77 -30.42 -10.87
C PRO A 136 12.42 -31.30 -9.68
N GLU A 137 12.80 -32.59 -9.70
CA GLU A 137 12.61 -33.52 -8.58
C GLU A 137 13.37 -33.08 -7.31
N THR A 138 14.64 -32.68 -7.44
CA THR A 138 15.41 -32.20 -6.27
C THR A 138 14.94 -30.83 -5.78
N ILE A 139 14.40 -30.00 -6.67
CA ILE A 139 13.79 -28.72 -6.31
C ILE A 139 12.48 -28.96 -5.55
N ASN A 140 11.62 -29.88 -5.99
CA ASN A 140 10.40 -30.24 -5.26
C ASN A 140 10.71 -30.79 -3.86
N GLU A 141 11.68 -31.70 -3.74
CA GLU A 141 12.13 -32.18 -2.42
C GLU A 141 12.64 -31.03 -1.54
N TYR A 142 13.43 -30.10 -2.10
CA TYR A 142 13.87 -28.91 -1.38
C TYR A 142 12.69 -28.05 -0.91
N LEU A 143 11.66 -27.86 -1.73
CA LEU A 143 10.50 -27.03 -1.40
C LEU A 143 9.62 -27.67 -0.31
N HIS A 144 9.53 -29.00 -0.27
CA HIS A 144 8.93 -29.73 0.86
C HIS A 144 9.70 -29.49 2.17
N VAL A 145 11.02 -29.70 2.15
CA VAL A 145 11.88 -29.48 3.32
C VAL A 145 11.81 -28.01 3.77
N LEU A 146 11.79 -27.07 2.81
CA LEU A 146 11.74 -25.65 3.10
C LEU A 146 10.41 -25.22 3.70
N ASN A 147 9.28 -25.73 3.22
CA ASN A 147 7.98 -25.41 3.81
C ASN A 147 7.79 -26.03 5.20
N HIS A 148 8.49 -27.12 5.53
CA HIS A 148 8.60 -27.60 6.92
C HIS A 148 9.51 -26.69 7.76
N ALA A 149 10.68 -26.34 7.26
CA ALA A 149 11.68 -25.58 8.02
C ALA A 149 11.30 -24.10 8.21
N MET A 150 10.72 -23.44 7.20
CA MET A 150 10.48 -21.99 7.18
C MET A 150 9.63 -21.48 8.36
N PRO A 151 8.57 -22.18 8.80
CA PRO A 151 7.81 -21.79 9.98
C PRO A 151 8.57 -21.92 11.31
N GLY A 152 9.73 -22.60 11.33
CA GLY A 152 10.59 -22.77 12.51
C GLY A 152 10.69 -24.21 13.04
N ALA A 153 10.73 -25.20 12.15
CA ALA A 153 10.89 -26.61 12.49
C ALA A 153 12.28 -27.16 12.09
N ALA A 154 12.73 -28.23 12.74
CA ALA A 154 14.08 -28.76 12.60
C ALA A 154 14.20 -29.81 11.48
N VAL A 155 15.36 -29.85 10.82
CA VAL A 155 15.66 -30.79 9.70
C VAL A 155 16.99 -31.52 9.82
N VAL A 156 17.79 -31.25 10.86
CA VAL A 156 19.15 -31.82 11.01
C VAL A 156 19.44 -32.24 12.45
N GLN A 157 19.37 -31.31 13.40
CA GLN A 157 19.80 -31.55 14.77
C GLN A 157 18.75 -32.35 15.55
N GLU A 158 19.21 -33.27 16.39
CA GLU A 158 18.39 -33.98 17.38
C GLU A 158 18.00 -33.07 18.55
N HIS A 159 16.90 -33.39 19.23
CA HIS A 159 16.42 -32.72 20.45
C HIS A 159 16.17 -31.21 20.28
N MET A 160 15.71 -30.80 19.10
CA MET A 160 15.30 -29.42 18.83
C MET A 160 13.92 -29.13 19.41
N VAL A 161 13.72 -27.85 19.76
CA VAL A 161 12.40 -27.30 20.04
C VAL A 161 11.92 -26.54 18.80
N GLU A 162 10.62 -26.52 18.58
CA GLU A 162 10.02 -26.03 17.34
C GLU A 162 8.89 -25.04 17.63
N THR A 163 8.53 -24.23 16.64
CA THR A 163 7.34 -23.39 16.71
C THR A 163 6.08 -24.24 16.62
N HIS A 164 5.01 -23.82 17.32
CA HIS A 164 3.72 -24.51 17.19
C HIS A 164 3.09 -24.17 15.83
N PRO A 165 2.77 -25.14 14.95
CA PRO A 165 2.27 -24.86 13.60
C PRO A 165 1.04 -23.95 13.55
N GLY A 166 0.12 -24.09 14.50
CA GLY A 166 -1.05 -23.20 14.63
C GLY A 166 -0.77 -21.74 15.04
N LEU A 167 0.48 -21.34 15.32
CA LEU A 167 0.88 -19.94 15.55
C LEU A 167 1.61 -19.32 14.35
N VAL A 168 1.94 -20.16 13.36
CA VAL A 168 2.79 -19.82 12.20
C VAL A 168 2.19 -20.36 10.91
N ASP A 169 0.87 -20.55 10.87
CA ASP A 169 0.10 -21.13 9.76
C ASP A 169 0.12 -20.24 8.50
N ASP A 170 0.45 -18.97 8.65
CA ASP A 170 0.59 -18.00 7.57
C ASP A 170 1.98 -18.01 6.93
N CYS A 171 2.92 -18.80 7.45
CA CYS A 171 4.29 -18.89 6.97
C CYS A 171 4.46 -19.99 5.92
N TYR A 172 4.98 -19.64 4.75
CA TYR A 172 5.25 -20.58 3.67
C TYR A 172 6.23 -20.00 2.64
N VAL A 173 6.66 -20.85 1.71
CA VAL A 173 7.47 -20.47 0.55
C VAL A 173 6.83 -21.00 -0.72
N LYS A 174 6.71 -20.13 -1.72
CA LYS A 174 6.43 -20.49 -3.11
C LYS A 174 7.56 -20.04 -4.02
N VAL A 175 7.56 -20.50 -5.26
CA VAL A 175 8.52 -20.16 -6.30
C VAL A 175 7.83 -19.67 -7.56
N PHE A 176 8.56 -18.90 -8.35
CA PHE A 176 8.15 -18.50 -9.70
C PHE A 176 9.37 -18.41 -10.62
N THR A 177 9.11 -18.57 -11.91
CA THR A 177 10.09 -18.47 -12.99
C THR A 177 9.38 -18.03 -14.28
N GLY A 178 10.14 -17.48 -15.23
CA GLY A 178 9.66 -17.28 -16.59
C GLY A 178 9.90 -18.50 -17.51
N ASP A 179 10.51 -19.58 -17.00
CA ASP A 179 10.64 -20.85 -17.73
C ASP A 179 9.44 -21.76 -17.44
N GLN A 180 8.46 -21.76 -18.35
CA GLN A 180 7.20 -22.51 -18.16
C GLN A 180 7.44 -24.02 -18.12
N GLU A 181 8.43 -24.54 -18.85
CA GLU A 181 8.75 -25.98 -18.80
C GLU A 181 9.20 -26.38 -17.39
N LEU A 182 10.07 -25.56 -16.76
CA LEU A 182 10.45 -25.78 -15.37
C LEU A 182 9.24 -25.62 -14.43
N ALA A 183 8.41 -24.60 -14.63
CA ALA A 183 7.24 -24.38 -13.77
C ALA A 183 6.23 -25.56 -13.82
N ASP A 184 6.04 -26.17 -14.98
CA ASP A 184 5.14 -27.31 -15.19
C ASP A 184 5.67 -28.61 -14.55
N ASP A 185 6.99 -28.75 -14.42
CA ASP A 185 7.65 -29.89 -13.77
C ASP A 185 7.74 -29.75 -12.23
N LEU A 186 7.40 -28.57 -11.68
CA LEU A 186 7.33 -28.34 -10.24
C LEU A 186 5.95 -28.65 -9.68
N GLU A 187 5.89 -29.06 -8.41
CA GLU A 187 4.62 -29.34 -7.76
C GLU A 187 3.75 -28.08 -7.65
N PRO A 188 2.49 -28.08 -8.15
CA PRO A 188 1.69 -26.87 -8.25
C PRO A 188 1.44 -26.14 -6.92
N GLN A 189 1.51 -26.85 -5.79
CA GLN A 189 1.35 -26.24 -4.46
C GLN A 189 2.44 -25.21 -4.13
N PHE A 190 3.62 -25.33 -4.76
CA PHE A 190 4.74 -24.43 -4.54
C PHE A 190 4.86 -23.35 -5.62
N VAL A 191 4.08 -23.37 -6.69
CA VAL A 191 4.30 -22.49 -7.85
C VAL A 191 3.34 -21.30 -7.84
N LEU A 192 3.88 -20.09 -7.97
CA LEU A 192 3.14 -18.92 -8.41
C LEU A 192 3.16 -18.89 -9.94
N ASP A 193 2.12 -19.47 -10.53
CA ASP A 193 1.97 -19.63 -11.97
C ASP A 193 1.63 -18.29 -12.64
N VAL A 194 2.61 -17.71 -13.34
CA VAL A 194 2.50 -16.39 -13.97
C VAL A 194 1.41 -16.36 -15.05
N GLU A 195 1.25 -17.43 -15.83
CA GLU A 195 0.23 -17.50 -16.89
C GLU A 195 -1.19 -17.56 -16.33
N LYS A 196 -1.37 -18.23 -15.19
CA LYS A 196 -2.69 -18.30 -14.52
C LYS A 196 -3.03 -17.04 -13.73
N LEU A 197 -2.04 -16.36 -13.17
CA LEU A 197 -2.25 -15.25 -12.24
C LEU A 197 -2.42 -13.90 -12.94
N PHE A 198 -1.94 -13.77 -14.17
CA PHE A 198 -1.91 -12.50 -14.91
C PHE A 198 -2.63 -12.58 -16.27
N PRO A 199 -3.20 -11.47 -16.77
CA PRO A 199 -3.64 -11.37 -18.16
C PRO A 199 -2.50 -11.71 -19.13
N ALA A 200 -2.81 -12.40 -20.24
CA ALA A 200 -1.81 -12.96 -21.17
C ALA A 200 -0.66 -12.01 -21.55
N LYS A 201 -0.97 -10.76 -21.93
CA LYS A 201 0.06 -9.75 -22.28
C LYS A 201 0.97 -9.39 -21.09
N GLN A 202 0.40 -9.35 -19.89
CA GLN A 202 1.18 -9.09 -18.68
C GLN A 202 2.02 -10.30 -18.30
N ALA A 203 1.46 -11.51 -18.38
CA ALA A 203 2.16 -12.75 -18.13
C ALA A 203 3.39 -12.91 -19.06
N GLU A 204 3.21 -12.68 -20.36
CA GLU A 204 4.30 -12.71 -21.34
C GLU A 204 5.43 -11.73 -20.98
N ALA A 205 5.09 -10.48 -20.64
CA ALA A 205 6.06 -9.46 -20.27
C ALA A 205 6.81 -9.81 -18.97
N LEU A 206 6.09 -10.35 -17.98
CA LEU A 206 6.65 -10.76 -16.70
C LEU A 206 7.59 -11.97 -16.84
N SER A 207 7.15 -13.01 -17.56
CA SER A 207 7.98 -14.20 -17.84
C SER A 207 9.23 -13.83 -18.63
N ALA A 208 9.11 -12.95 -19.63
CA ALA A 208 10.27 -12.44 -20.37
C ALA A 208 11.24 -11.65 -19.49
N ALA A 209 10.74 -10.85 -18.55
CA ALA A 209 11.57 -10.03 -17.67
C ALA A 209 12.27 -10.85 -16.57
N VAL A 210 11.61 -11.88 -16.03
CA VAL A 210 12.20 -12.81 -15.05
C VAL A 210 13.19 -13.77 -15.73
N GLY A 211 12.91 -14.13 -16.99
CA GLY A 211 13.66 -15.11 -17.75
C GLY A 211 13.66 -16.48 -17.07
N LYS A 212 14.70 -17.27 -17.33
CA LYS A 212 14.82 -18.64 -16.80
C LYS A 212 15.26 -18.75 -15.34
N SER A 213 15.35 -17.61 -14.66
CA SER A 213 15.77 -17.57 -13.26
C SER A 213 14.67 -18.15 -12.37
N LEU A 214 15.03 -18.90 -11.33
CA LEU A 214 14.07 -19.38 -10.33
C LEU A 214 14.15 -18.51 -9.06
N TRP A 215 12.99 -18.03 -8.61
CA TRP A 215 12.87 -17.12 -7.47
C TRP A 215 11.93 -17.69 -6.43
N GLN A 216 12.25 -17.49 -5.16
CA GLN A 216 11.40 -17.84 -4.02
C GLN A 216 10.67 -16.60 -3.53
N ALA A 217 9.35 -16.69 -3.37
CA ALA A 217 8.54 -15.77 -2.57
C ALA A 217 8.40 -16.36 -1.16
N ILE A 218 9.05 -15.74 -0.19
CA ILE A 218 9.07 -16.19 1.21
C ILE A 218 8.26 -15.24 2.06
N HIS A 219 7.34 -15.80 2.84
CA HIS A 219 6.55 -15.06 3.81
C HIS A 219 6.79 -15.67 5.20
N ILE A 220 7.53 -14.96 6.07
CA ILE A 220 7.81 -15.44 7.43
C ILE A 220 6.56 -15.30 8.31
N PRO A 221 6.49 -15.91 9.51
CA PRO A 221 5.27 -15.85 10.31
C PRO A 221 4.93 -14.42 10.75
N THR A 222 3.65 -14.05 10.67
CA THR A 222 3.17 -12.74 11.14
C THR A 222 3.50 -12.52 12.62
N THR A 223 3.39 -13.56 13.45
CA THR A 223 3.71 -13.46 14.89
C THR A 223 5.19 -13.09 15.13
N VAL A 224 6.10 -13.54 14.27
CA VAL A 224 7.53 -13.16 14.31
C VAL A 224 7.70 -11.71 13.86
N SER A 225 7.05 -11.33 12.76
CA SER A 225 7.10 -9.95 12.24
C SER A 225 6.60 -8.93 13.26
N ARG A 226 5.52 -9.25 13.99
CA ARG A 226 4.96 -8.40 15.06
C ARG A 226 5.81 -8.38 16.34
N THR A 227 6.54 -9.47 16.62
CA THR A 227 7.44 -9.55 17.79
C THR A 227 8.77 -8.86 17.55
N CYS A 228 9.25 -8.88 16.30
CA CYS A 228 10.55 -8.36 15.90
C CYS A 228 10.37 -7.12 15.00
N ASP A 229 11.02 -7.11 13.83
CA ASP A 229 11.03 -5.99 12.87
C ASP A 229 11.17 -6.50 11.42
N GLY A 230 11.11 -5.59 10.44
CA GLY A 230 11.34 -5.93 9.02
C GLY A 230 12.75 -6.45 8.74
N GLY A 231 13.75 -6.02 9.51
CA GLY A 231 15.12 -6.53 9.40
C GLY A 231 15.23 -8.03 9.68
N THR A 232 14.27 -8.59 10.40
CA THR A 232 14.22 -10.03 10.72
C THR A 232 13.90 -10.88 9.48
N THR A 233 13.09 -10.38 8.55
CA THR A 233 12.53 -11.14 7.43
C THR A 233 13.58 -11.82 6.55
N SER A 234 14.55 -11.06 6.03
CA SER A 234 15.60 -11.63 5.16
C SER A 234 16.56 -12.55 5.92
N ARG A 235 16.77 -12.28 7.22
CA ARG A 235 17.61 -13.11 8.07
C ARG A 235 16.94 -14.45 8.35
N TRP A 236 15.70 -14.45 8.82
CA TRP A 236 14.90 -15.63 9.07
C TRP A 236 14.81 -16.51 7.82
N SER A 237 14.43 -15.91 6.68
CA SER A 237 14.39 -16.59 5.38
C SER A 237 15.71 -17.30 5.06
N ALA A 238 16.83 -16.58 5.14
CA ALA A 238 18.13 -17.16 4.81
C ALA A 238 18.57 -18.30 5.76
N MET A 239 18.19 -18.26 7.04
CA MET A 239 18.52 -19.35 7.97
C MET A 239 17.81 -20.64 7.54
N GLN A 240 16.51 -20.55 7.25
CA GLN A 240 15.71 -21.71 6.91
C GLN A 240 16.03 -22.22 5.49
N ILE A 241 16.37 -21.32 4.55
CA ILE A 241 16.93 -21.69 3.23
C ILE A 241 18.22 -22.50 3.40
N GLY A 242 19.16 -22.02 4.22
CA GLY A 242 20.44 -22.71 4.47
C GLY A 242 20.23 -24.12 5.04
N MET A 243 19.37 -24.25 6.05
CA MET A 243 19.04 -25.55 6.65
C MET A 243 18.35 -26.50 5.67
N SER A 244 17.48 -25.97 4.81
CA SER A 244 16.76 -26.77 3.82
C SER A 244 17.66 -27.27 2.70
N PHE A 245 18.62 -26.45 2.24
CA PHE A 245 19.65 -26.92 1.32
C PHE A 245 20.52 -28.02 1.96
N ILE A 246 20.89 -27.88 3.24
CA ILE A 246 21.64 -28.93 3.96
C ILE A 246 20.86 -30.24 3.98
N GLY A 247 19.58 -30.18 4.39
CA GLY A 247 18.71 -31.35 4.49
C GLY A 247 18.43 -32.01 3.14
N ALA A 248 17.85 -31.26 2.19
CA ALA A 248 17.39 -31.77 0.91
C ALA A 248 18.53 -32.26 0.01
N TYR A 249 19.66 -31.55 -0.01
CA TYR A 249 20.79 -31.91 -0.86
C TYR A 249 21.85 -32.73 -0.12
N ARG A 250 21.63 -33.13 1.13
CA ARG A 250 22.57 -33.94 1.93
C ARG A 250 23.97 -33.34 1.94
N MET A 251 24.07 -32.07 2.32
CA MET A 251 25.34 -31.38 2.49
C MET A 251 25.91 -31.67 3.89
N CYS A 252 27.19 -31.40 4.12
CA CYS A 252 27.70 -31.34 5.48
C CYS A 252 27.03 -30.16 6.21
N ALA A 253 26.51 -30.42 7.41
CA ALA A 253 25.85 -29.42 8.24
C ALA A 253 26.87 -28.44 8.86
N GLY A 254 27.37 -27.51 8.05
CA GLY A 254 28.35 -26.49 8.45
C GLY A 254 29.69 -26.56 7.70
N GLU A 255 29.68 -26.80 6.40
CA GLU A 255 30.89 -26.70 5.56
C GLU A 255 31.01 -25.34 4.83
N ALA A 256 32.17 -25.08 4.22
CA ALA A 256 32.46 -23.81 3.55
C ALA A 256 31.45 -23.45 2.43
N ALA A 257 30.88 -24.42 1.73
CA ALA A 257 29.86 -24.17 0.71
C ALA A 257 28.55 -23.60 1.29
N VAL A 258 28.23 -23.87 2.57
CA VAL A 258 27.05 -23.30 3.24
C VAL A 258 27.19 -21.78 3.42
N ALA A 259 28.42 -21.26 3.52
CA ALA A 259 28.65 -19.82 3.58
C ALA A 259 28.29 -19.12 2.26
N ASP A 260 28.50 -19.76 1.11
CA ASP A 260 28.10 -19.22 -0.19
C ASP A 260 26.57 -19.15 -0.30
N LEU A 261 25.87 -20.19 0.17
CA LEU A 261 24.39 -20.19 0.25
C LEU A 261 23.89 -19.06 1.17
N SER A 262 24.57 -18.85 2.29
CA SER A 262 24.25 -17.77 3.23
C SER A 262 24.42 -16.39 2.59
N TYR A 263 25.51 -16.16 1.86
CA TYR A 263 25.75 -14.89 1.17
C TYR A 263 24.76 -14.67 0.01
N ALA A 264 24.44 -15.72 -0.74
CA ALA A 264 23.41 -15.67 -1.79
C ALA A 264 22.04 -15.29 -1.22
N ALA A 265 21.59 -15.97 -0.15
CA ALA A 265 20.27 -15.75 0.43
C ALA A 265 20.14 -14.43 1.21
N LYS A 266 21.25 -13.87 1.73
CA LYS A 266 21.23 -12.64 2.55
C LYS A 266 21.58 -11.37 1.80
N HIS A 267 22.33 -11.47 0.70
CA HIS A 267 22.86 -10.30 -0.01
C HIS A 267 22.78 -10.44 -1.54
N ALA A 268 23.43 -11.44 -2.14
CA ALA A 268 23.65 -11.44 -3.59
C ALA A 268 22.39 -11.76 -4.43
N GLY A 269 21.46 -12.52 -3.87
CA GLY A 269 20.22 -12.94 -4.53
C GLY A 269 18.95 -12.48 -3.84
N VAL A 270 19.04 -11.62 -2.82
CA VAL A 270 17.88 -11.17 -2.05
C VAL A 270 17.28 -9.89 -2.61
N ILE A 271 15.95 -9.79 -2.62
CA ILE A 271 15.20 -8.56 -2.86
C ILE A 271 14.36 -8.28 -1.64
N GLN A 272 14.67 -7.16 -1.00
CA GLN A 272 13.97 -6.64 0.16
C GLN A 272 12.82 -5.74 -0.29
N MET A 273 11.74 -5.66 0.50
CA MET A 273 10.62 -4.75 0.21
C MET A 273 10.97 -3.29 0.50
N ALA A 274 12.01 -3.06 1.31
CA ALA A 274 12.50 -1.72 1.61
C ALA A 274 13.98 -1.72 1.97
N SER A 275 14.65 -0.63 1.61
CA SER A 275 16.01 -0.32 2.07
C SER A 275 16.01 0.16 3.52
N HIS A 276 17.18 0.11 4.18
CA HIS A 276 17.34 0.68 5.52
C HIS A 276 17.29 2.22 5.50
N LEU A 277 17.07 2.84 6.67
CA LEU A 277 16.91 4.29 6.80
C LEU A 277 18.10 5.00 7.46
N PRO A 278 18.27 6.31 7.23
CA PRO A 278 19.28 7.13 7.90
C PRO A 278 19.04 7.26 9.40
N ALA A 279 20.12 7.58 10.15
CA ALA A 279 20.16 7.54 11.60
C ALA A 279 19.04 8.31 12.34
N ARG A 280 18.61 9.48 11.83
CA ARG A 280 17.54 10.28 12.46
C ARG A 280 16.21 9.54 12.56
N ARG A 281 15.99 8.58 11.66
CA ARG A 281 14.79 7.74 11.55
C ARG A 281 15.20 6.28 11.39
N ALA A 282 16.23 5.87 12.14
CA ALA A 282 16.92 4.58 11.99
C ALA A 282 15.97 3.40 12.03
N ARG A 283 15.89 2.69 10.91
CA ARG A 283 15.17 1.43 10.75
C ARG A 283 15.97 0.52 9.84
N GLY A 284 15.88 -0.78 10.09
CA GLY A 284 16.40 -1.78 9.19
C GLY A 284 15.64 -1.83 7.87
N PRO A 285 16.03 -2.75 6.98
CA PRO A 285 15.26 -3.06 5.78
C PRO A 285 13.81 -3.50 6.07
N ASN A 286 12.98 -3.58 5.03
CA ASN A 286 11.57 -4.02 5.13
C ASN A 286 10.70 -3.18 6.09
N GLU A 287 11.02 -1.90 6.28
CA GLU A 287 10.17 -0.95 7.02
C GLU A 287 9.58 0.10 6.05
N PRO A 288 8.40 0.70 6.34
CA PRO A 288 7.64 1.43 5.34
C PRO A 288 8.42 2.59 4.72
N GLY A 289 9.25 3.25 5.53
CA GLY A 289 10.00 4.41 5.10
C GLY A 289 11.00 4.15 3.96
N GLY A 290 11.39 2.89 3.75
CA GLY A 290 12.36 2.50 2.72
C GLY A 290 11.73 1.88 1.48
N ILE A 291 10.40 1.80 1.39
CA ILE A 291 9.67 1.25 0.25
C ILE A 291 9.67 2.31 -0.88
N GLY A 292 10.21 1.96 -2.05
CA GLY A 292 10.12 2.81 -3.24
C GLY A 292 8.69 2.84 -3.80
N PHE A 293 8.26 3.95 -4.37
CA PHE A 293 6.90 4.14 -4.87
C PHE A 293 6.52 3.23 -6.04
N GLY A 294 7.47 2.97 -6.94
CA GLY A 294 7.26 1.97 -8.00
C GLY A 294 7.13 0.56 -7.44
N LEU A 295 7.96 0.22 -6.45
CA LEU A 295 7.91 -1.08 -5.77
C LEU A 295 6.60 -1.26 -4.98
N PHE A 296 6.12 -0.21 -4.31
CA PHE A 296 4.80 -0.23 -3.66
C PHE A 296 3.66 -0.43 -4.66
N SER A 297 3.73 0.21 -5.83
CA SER A 297 2.76 0.00 -6.92
C SER A 297 2.82 -1.42 -7.49
N ASP A 298 3.96 -2.10 -7.35
CA ASP A 298 4.09 -3.51 -7.74
C ASP A 298 3.49 -4.48 -6.72
N ILE A 299 3.57 -4.16 -5.43
CA ILE A 299 2.91 -4.89 -4.35
C ILE A 299 1.39 -4.94 -4.59
N ILE A 300 0.78 -3.79 -4.91
CA ILE A 300 -0.66 -3.70 -5.16
C ILE A 300 -1.03 -4.39 -6.47
N GLN A 301 -2.04 -5.26 -6.43
CA GLN A 301 -2.40 -6.18 -7.54
C GLN A 301 -3.61 -5.70 -8.36
N ALA A 302 -4.08 -4.47 -8.13
CA ALA A 302 -5.27 -3.95 -8.80
C ALA A 302 -5.10 -3.89 -10.33
N ASN A 303 -3.89 -3.63 -10.84
CA ASN A 303 -3.64 -3.54 -12.28
C ASN A 303 -3.73 -4.88 -13.03
N ARG A 304 -3.55 -6.03 -12.35
CA ARG A 304 -3.81 -7.34 -12.95
C ARG A 304 -5.29 -7.73 -12.93
N LYS A 305 -6.04 -7.25 -11.93
CA LYS A 305 -7.49 -7.49 -11.78
C LYS A 305 -8.33 -6.56 -12.67
N TYR A 306 -7.90 -5.31 -12.83
CA TYR A 306 -8.56 -4.28 -13.62
C TYR A 306 -7.63 -3.72 -14.72
N PRO A 307 -7.15 -4.56 -15.66
CA PRO A 307 -6.15 -4.15 -16.65
C PRO A 307 -6.66 -3.11 -17.66
N HIS A 308 -7.97 -2.90 -17.73
CA HIS A 308 -8.64 -1.94 -18.62
C HIS A 308 -9.18 -0.71 -17.88
N ASP A 309 -8.82 -0.53 -16.62
CA ASP A 309 -9.18 0.64 -15.82
C ASP A 309 -7.98 1.13 -15.00
N PRO A 310 -7.04 1.87 -15.64
CA PRO A 310 -5.87 2.40 -14.96
C PRO A 310 -6.23 3.38 -13.83
N ALA A 311 -7.37 4.06 -13.91
CA ALA A 311 -7.84 4.92 -12.83
C ALA A 311 -8.23 4.10 -11.60
N LYS A 312 -9.05 3.06 -11.75
CA LYS A 312 -9.38 2.13 -10.66
C LYS A 312 -8.13 1.50 -10.06
N ALA A 313 -7.21 1.02 -10.91
CA ALA A 313 -5.96 0.41 -10.45
C ALA A 313 -5.11 1.40 -9.64
N SER A 314 -4.93 2.63 -10.11
CA SER A 314 -4.22 3.67 -9.37
C SER A 314 -4.93 4.09 -8.08
N LEU A 315 -6.26 4.15 -8.05
CA LEU A 315 -7.02 4.50 -6.85
C LEU A 315 -6.89 3.44 -5.74
N GLU A 316 -6.73 2.16 -6.09
CA GLU A 316 -6.36 1.13 -5.10
C GLU A 316 -4.94 1.35 -4.54
N VAL A 317 -4.00 1.82 -5.37
CA VAL A 317 -2.65 2.21 -4.90
C VAL A 317 -2.73 3.42 -3.97
N VAL A 318 -3.59 4.42 -4.27
CA VAL A 318 -3.81 5.56 -3.36
C VAL A 318 -4.32 5.07 -2.01
N GLY A 319 -5.38 4.25 -2.00
CA GLY A 319 -5.96 3.76 -0.76
C GLY A 319 -4.97 2.97 0.08
N ALA A 320 -4.26 2.01 -0.53
CA ALA A 320 -3.24 1.25 0.17
C ALA A 320 -2.08 2.13 0.65
N GLY A 321 -1.63 3.06 -0.20
CA GLY A 321 -0.47 3.90 0.06
C GLY A 321 -0.73 4.90 1.18
N THR A 322 -1.87 5.60 1.15
CA THR A 322 -2.23 6.55 2.22
C THR A 322 -2.46 5.85 3.54
N MET A 323 -3.05 4.65 3.54
CA MET A 323 -3.14 3.83 4.75
C MET A 323 -1.74 3.48 5.30
N LEU A 324 -0.86 2.90 4.49
CA LEU A 324 0.45 2.48 4.98
C LEU A 324 1.34 3.67 5.35
N PHE A 325 1.45 4.65 4.47
CA PHE A 325 2.39 5.75 4.59
C PHE A 325 1.92 6.84 5.56
N ASP A 326 0.62 7.17 5.59
CA ASP A 326 0.14 8.20 6.51
C ASP A 326 -0.31 7.63 7.84
N GLN A 327 -1.08 6.54 7.86
CA GLN A 327 -1.64 6.04 9.12
C GLN A 327 -0.62 5.25 9.93
N ILE A 328 0.05 4.27 9.31
CA ILE A 328 1.00 3.40 10.02
C ILE A 328 2.38 4.07 10.09
N TRP A 329 2.95 4.50 8.97
CA TRP A 329 4.31 5.03 8.95
C TRP A 329 4.41 6.41 9.60
N LEU A 330 3.82 7.44 8.99
CA LEU A 330 3.90 8.80 9.55
C LEU A 330 3.12 8.91 10.86
N GLY A 331 1.93 8.31 10.93
CA GLY A 331 0.98 8.40 12.05
C GLY A 331 1.29 7.52 13.25
N SER A 332 2.24 6.58 13.13
CA SER A 332 2.70 5.76 14.25
C SER A 332 4.22 5.69 14.34
N TYR A 333 4.91 5.10 13.36
CA TYR A 333 6.37 4.92 13.42
C TYR A 333 7.16 6.23 13.58
N MET A 334 6.67 7.32 12.99
CA MET A 334 7.31 8.63 13.01
C MET A 334 6.65 9.65 13.95
N SER A 335 5.52 9.28 14.57
CA SER A 335 4.81 10.14 15.54
C SER A 335 4.14 9.31 16.65
N GLY A 336 2.89 8.87 16.44
CA GLY A 336 2.08 8.11 17.39
C GLY A 336 0.87 8.88 17.96
N GLY A 337 0.08 8.21 18.79
CA GLY A 337 -1.12 8.78 19.43
C GLY A 337 -2.39 8.54 18.61
N VAL A 338 -3.24 9.56 18.51
CA VAL A 338 -4.47 9.53 17.68
C VAL A 338 -4.14 9.33 16.18
N GLY A 339 -2.93 9.73 15.77
CA GLY A 339 -2.44 9.50 14.42
C GLY A 339 -3.19 10.28 13.35
N PHE A 340 -3.20 9.74 12.14
CA PHE A 340 -3.53 10.48 10.91
C PHE A 340 -4.63 9.81 10.07
N THR A 341 -5.58 9.11 10.70
CA THR A 341 -6.66 8.40 10.00
C THR A 341 -7.35 9.26 8.95
N GLN A 342 -7.84 10.44 9.32
CA GLN A 342 -8.63 11.27 8.41
C GLN A 342 -7.79 12.02 7.36
N TYR A 343 -6.47 12.12 7.53
CA TYR A 343 -5.60 12.55 6.43
C TYR A 343 -5.65 11.50 5.30
N ALA A 344 -5.56 10.22 5.66
CA ALA A 344 -5.56 9.12 4.71
C ALA A 344 -6.96 8.83 4.15
N THR A 345 -8.00 8.75 5.00
CA THR A 345 -9.36 8.35 4.55
C THR A 345 -9.90 9.27 3.47
N ALA A 346 -9.57 10.56 3.50
CA ALA A 346 -9.99 11.51 2.47
C ALA A 346 -9.62 11.05 1.04
N ALA A 347 -8.55 10.27 0.89
CA ALA A 347 -8.10 9.76 -0.40
C ALA A 347 -8.70 8.40 -0.78
N TYR A 348 -9.43 7.73 0.11
CA TYR A 348 -10.04 6.42 -0.15
C TYR A 348 -11.48 6.25 0.32
N THR A 349 -12.14 7.33 0.76
CA THR A 349 -13.55 7.32 1.14
C THR A 349 -14.39 8.27 0.28
N ASP A 350 -15.69 8.00 0.31
CA ASP A 350 -16.76 8.86 -0.20
C ASP A 350 -16.75 9.09 -1.71
N ASN A 351 -15.91 8.35 -2.43
CA ASN A 351 -15.76 8.42 -3.88
C ASN A 351 -15.42 9.84 -4.41
N ILE A 352 -14.88 10.71 -3.55
CA ILE A 352 -14.54 12.10 -3.91
C ILE A 352 -13.33 12.10 -4.85
N LEU A 353 -12.22 11.45 -4.45
CA LEU A 353 -11.05 11.31 -5.32
C LEU A 353 -11.37 10.52 -6.59
N ASP A 354 -12.20 9.47 -6.47
CA ASP A 354 -12.66 8.67 -7.60
C ASP A 354 -13.36 9.57 -8.65
N GLU A 355 -14.31 10.42 -8.23
CA GLU A 355 -15.01 11.33 -9.12
C GLU A 355 -14.06 12.28 -9.86
N PHE A 356 -13.12 12.89 -9.15
CA PHE A 356 -12.18 13.85 -9.74
C PHE A 356 -11.22 13.17 -10.71
N THR A 357 -10.76 11.96 -10.38
CA THR A 357 -9.89 11.17 -11.24
C THR A 357 -10.62 10.75 -12.51
N TYR A 358 -11.85 10.26 -12.41
CA TYR A 358 -12.65 9.89 -13.59
C TYR A 358 -13.05 11.10 -14.44
N TYR A 359 -13.27 12.28 -13.85
CA TYR A 359 -13.38 13.52 -14.63
C TYR A 359 -12.13 13.76 -15.47
N GLY A 360 -10.95 13.62 -14.87
CA GLY A 360 -9.68 13.71 -15.58
C GLY A 360 -9.53 12.66 -16.69
N MET A 361 -9.99 11.42 -16.47
CA MET A 361 -10.03 10.38 -17.51
C MET A 361 -10.92 10.76 -18.69
N ASP A 362 -12.10 11.33 -18.43
CA ASP A 362 -13.00 11.82 -19.47
C ASP A 362 -12.36 12.99 -20.24
N TYR A 363 -11.66 13.89 -19.54
CA TYR A 363 -10.95 15.02 -20.16
C TYR A 363 -9.82 14.58 -21.09
N ILE A 364 -8.94 13.68 -20.65
CA ILE A 364 -7.82 13.21 -21.48
C ILE A 364 -8.31 12.41 -22.68
N LYS A 365 -9.44 11.71 -22.54
CA LYS A 365 -10.10 11.03 -23.65
C LYS A 365 -10.66 12.02 -24.67
N ASP A 366 -11.40 13.03 -24.21
CA ASP A 366 -12.02 13.99 -25.11
C ASP A 366 -10.99 14.88 -25.81
N LYS A 367 -10.06 15.48 -25.06
CA LYS A 367 -9.11 16.45 -25.61
C LYS A 367 -7.92 15.81 -26.31
N TYR A 368 -7.33 14.79 -25.68
CA TYR A 368 -6.05 14.20 -26.11
C TYR A 368 -6.21 12.87 -26.83
N LYS A 369 -7.44 12.35 -26.93
CA LYS A 369 -7.76 11.08 -27.60
C LYS A 369 -7.03 9.87 -26.99
N VAL A 370 -6.72 9.96 -25.68
CA VAL A 370 -6.19 8.84 -24.89
C VAL A 370 -7.34 7.86 -24.64
N ASP A 371 -7.22 6.64 -25.17
CA ASP A 371 -8.18 5.57 -24.91
C ASP A 371 -7.79 4.82 -23.64
N TRP A 372 -8.02 5.47 -22.49
CA TRP A 372 -7.65 4.93 -21.18
C TRP A 372 -8.29 3.58 -20.85
N LYS A 373 -9.36 3.17 -21.54
CA LYS A 373 -9.99 1.84 -21.40
C LYS A 373 -9.27 0.74 -22.17
N ASN A 374 -8.40 1.11 -23.11
CA ASN A 374 -7.50 0.21 -23.81
C ASN A 374 -6.03 0.66 -23.59
N PRO A 375 -5.50 0.52 -22.36
CA PRO A 375 -4.15 0.99 -22.03
C PRO A 375 -3.07 0.51 -23.02
N SER A 376 -2.34 1.47 -23.58
CA SER A 376 -1.32 1.25 -24.59
C SER A 376 -0.25 2.35 -24.53
N PRO A 377 1.00 2.09 -24.93
CA PRO A 377 1.98 3.16 -25.12
C PRO A 377 1.69 4.03 -26.36
N THR A 378 0.85 3.60 -27.29
CA THR A 378 0.69 4.22 -28.62
C THR A 378 -0.12 5.51 -28.63
N ASP A 379 -1.00 5.71 -27.65
CA ASP A 379 -1.91 6.85 -27.54
C ASP A 379 -1.46 7.86 -26.47
N LYS A 380 -0.24 7.68 -25.91
CA LYS A 380 0.29 8.55 -24.88
C LYS A 380 0.74 9.89 -25.46
N VAL A 381 0.42 10.96 -24.73
CA VAL A 381 0.83 12.32 -25.11
C VAL A 381 2.22 12.64 -24.59
N LYS A 382 2.98 13.40 -25.37
CA LYS A 382 4.34 13.78 -24.98
C LYS A 382 4.30 14.60 -23.67
N PRO A 383 5.10 14.29 -22.65
CA PRO A 383 5.10 15.05 -21.40
C PRO A 383 5.81 16.40 -21.59
N THR A 384 5.05 17.43 -21.98
CA THR A 384 5.54 18.82 -22.12
C THR A 384 4.97 19.70 -21.02
N TYR A 385 5.62 20.85 -20.79
CA TYR A 385 5.12 21.87 -19.86
C TYR A 385 3.67 22.27 -20.17
N ASP A 386 3.33 22.52 -21.43
CA ASP A 386 2.00 22.94 -21.83
C ASP A 386 0.93 21.88 -21.54
N ILE A 387 1.23 20.61 -21.79
CA ILE A 387 0.31 19.49 -21.54
C ILE A 387 0.09 19.31 -20.04
N VAL A 388 1.16 19.39 -19.23
CA VAL A 388 1.05 19.34 -17.77
C VAL A 388 0.21 20.50 -17.26
N ASN A 389 0.46 21.73 -17.74
CA ASN A 389 -0.29 22.91 -17.32
C ASN A 389 -1.77 22.78 -17.65
N ASP A 390 -2.07 22.31 -18.85
CA ASP A 390 -3.45 22.16 -19.31
C ASP A 390 -4.24 21.12 -18.51
N ILE A 391 -3.73 19.88 -18.41
CA ILE A 391 -4.44 18.79 -17.71
C ILE A 391 -4.56 19.12 -16.22
N ALA A 392 -3.47 19.56 -15.58
CA ALA A 392 -3.48 19.84 -14.15
C ALA A 392 -4.41 21.01 -13.81
N THR A 393 -4.41 22.09 -14.59
CA THR A 393 -5.25 23.26 -14.34
C THR A 393 -6.72 22.92 -14.51
N GLU A 394 -7.08 22.22 -15.58
CA GLU A 394 -8.47 21.80 -15.82
C GLU A 394 -9.01 20.95 -14.66
N VAL A 395 -8.27 19.91 -14.28
CA VAL A 395 -8.70 18.97 -13.24
C VAL A 395 -8.73 19.64 -11.87
N ALA A 396 -7.76 20.52 -11.58
CA ALA A 396 -7.72 21.28 -10.33
C ALA A 396 -8.93 22.21 -10.21
N LEU A 397 -9.21 23.01 -11.25
CA LEU A 397 -10.34 23.93 -11.25
C LEU A 397 -11.66 23.18 -11.12
N ASN A 398 -11.83 22.06 -11.84
CA ASN A 398 -13.03 21.24 -11.69
C ASN A 398 -13.23 20.76 -10.25
N GLY A 399 -12.20 20.18 -9.63
CA GLY A 399 -12.30 19.68 -8.26
C GLY A 399 -12.52 20.80 -7.24
N MET A 400 -11.87 21.96 -7.41
CA MET A 400 -12.11 23.14 -6.57
C MET A 400 -13.55 23.62 -6.68
N GLU A 401 -14.08 23.74 -7.90
CA GLU A 401 -15.49 24.08 -8.12
C GLU A 401 -16.45 23.04 -7.50
N GLN A 402 -16.11 21.74 -7.50
CA GLN A 402 -16.94 20.74 -6.81
C GLN A 402 -16.99 20.99 -5.29
N TYR A 403 -15.86 21.29 -4.64
CA TYR A 403 -15.88 21.65 -3.22
C TYR A 403 -16.68 22.92 -2.94
N GLU A 404 -16.64 23.91 -3.84
CA GLU A 404 -17.42 25.15 -3.71
C GLU A 404 -18.93 24.93 -3.94
N GLN A 405 -19.29 24.08 -4.91
CA GLN A 405 -20.68 23.77 -5.27
C GLN A 405 -21.36 22.85 -4.24
N TYR A 406 -20.59 22.05 -3.51
CA TYR A 406 -21.09 21.11 -2.52
C TYR A 406 -20.44 21.39 -1.16
N PRO A 407 -20.95 22.36 -0.38
CA PRO A 407 -20.40 22.69 0.93
C PRO A 407 -20.32 21.48 1.89
N THR A 408 -21.20 20.48 1.75
CA THR A 408 -21.09 19.22 2.52
C THR A 408 -19.82 18.44 2.20
N MET A 409 -19.32 18.50 0.97
CA MET A 409 -18.03 17.91 0.59
C MET A 409 -16.86 18.68 1.23
N MET A 410 -16.94 20.02 1.26
CA MET A 410 -15.95 20.84 1.96
C MET A 410 -15.98 20.59 3.47
N GLU A 411 -17.16 20.31 4.02
CA GLU A 411 -17.35 19.94 5.42
C GLU A 411 -16.86 18.51 5.74
N ASP A 412 -16.97 17.58 4.81
CA ASP A 412 -16.44 16.22 4.88
C ASP A 412 -14.90 16.23 4.89
N HIS A 413 -14.30 16.84 3.87
CA HIS A 413 -12.87 17.14 3.81
C HIS A 413 -12.57 18.48 4.47
N PHE A 414 -12.88 18.59 5.77
CA PHE A 414 -12.75 19.83 6.55
C PHE A 414 -11.31 20.37 6.61
N GLY A 415 -10.32 19.48 6.60
CA GLY A 415 -8.91 19.81 6.61
C GLY A 415 -8.42 20.24 5.24
N GLY A 416 -7.71 21.37 5.16
CA GLY A 416 -7.13 21.84 3.90
C GLY A 416 -6.19 20.82 3.25
N SER A 417 -5.42 20.08 4.04
CA SER A 417 -4.52 19.02 3.56
C SER A 417 -5.25 17.84 2.93
N GLN A 418 -6.45 17.48 3.42
CA GLN A 418 -7.27 16.43 2.81
C GLN A 418 -7.65 16.85 1.39
N ARG A 419 -8.14 18.08 1.24
CA ARG A 419 -8.50 18.64 -0.07
C ARG A 419 -7.29 18.78 -0.98
N ALA A 420 -6.16 19.22 -0.45
CA ALA A 420 -4.92 19.39 -1.21
C ALA A 420 -4.43 18.06 -1.78
N GLY A 421 -4.34 17.02 -0.96
CA GLY A 421 -3.92 15.69 -1.40
C GLY A 421 -4.87 15.10 -2.44
N VAL A 422 -6.19 15.21 -2.21
CA VAL A 422 -7.22 14.69 -3.14
C VAL A 422 -7.21 15.42 -4.49
N LEU A 423 -7.14 16.75 -4.50
CA LEU A 423 -7.09 17.52 -5.76
C LEU A 423 -5.82 17.20 -6.55
N ALA A 424 -4.66 17.24 -5.88
CA ALA A 424 -3.39 17.04 -6.53
C ALA A 424 -3.20 15.59 -6.99
N ALA A 425 -3.77 14.61 -6.27
CA ALA A 425 -3.81 13.21 -6.71
C ALA A 425 -4.57 13.08 -8.03
N ALA A 426 -5.77 13.66 -8.14
CA ALA A 426 -6.54 13.63 -9.38
C ALA A 426 -5.78 14.28 -10.56
N CYS A 427 -5.15 15.44 -10.35
CA CYS A 427 -4.32 16.11 -11.36
C CYS A 427 -3.12 15.26 -11.78
N GLY A 428 -2.42 14.70 -10.80
CA GLY A 428 -1.24 13.87 -11.00
C GLY A 428 -1.57 12.58 -11.76
N LEU A 429 -2.61 11.86 -11.33
CA LEU A 429 -3.09 10.64 -11.97
C LEU A 429 -3.53 10.87 -13.41
N SER A 430 -4.31 11.94 -13.65
CA SER A 430 -4.76 12.31 -14.99
C SER A 430 -3.59 12.54 -15.93
N THR A 431 -2.57 13.27 -15.46
CA THR A 431 -1.39 13.61 -16.25
C THR A 431 -0.46 12.41 -16.43
N SER A 432 -0.24 11.60 -15.40
CA SER A 432 0.60 10.39 -15.50
C SER A 432 0.00 9.38 -16.46
N ILE A 433 -1.32 9.13 -16.38
CA ILE A 433 -2.02 8.18 -17.26
C ILE A 433 -2.00 8.67 -18.72
N ALA A 434 -2.24 9.96 -18.94
CA ALA A 434 -2.23 10.54 -20.29
C ALA A 434 -0.83 10.49 -20.94
N THR A 435 0.22 10.75 -20.16
CA THR A 435 1.58 10.87 -20.69
C THR A 435 2.40 9.59 -20.62
N GLY A 436 2.01 8.65 -19.77
CA GLY A 436 2.83 7.47 -19.47
C GLY A 436 4.15 7.85 -18.79
N ASN A 437 4.18 8.95 -18.03
CA ASN A 437 5.38 9.48 -17.38
C ASN A 437 5.08 9.94 -15.94
N SER A 438 5.74 9.33 -14.96
CA SER A 438 5.53 9.59 -13.53
C SER A 438 5.94 11.01 -13.12
N ASN A 439 7.05 11.54 -13.63
CA ASN A 439 7.51 12.90 -13.32
C ASN A 439 6.59 13.97 -13.92
N ALA A 440 5.93 13.71 -15.05
CA ALA A 440 4.88 14.59 -15.57
C ALA A 440 3.67 14.64 -14.62
N GLY A 441 3.26 13.48 -14.09
CA GLY A 441 2.26 13.40 -13.03
C GLY A 441 2.67 14.14 -11.75
N LEU A 442 3.92 14.01 -11.30
CA LEU A 442 4.43 14.76 -10.15
C LEU A 442 4.44 16.28 -10.41
N ASN A 443 4.78 16.71 -11.63
CA ASN A 443 4.67 18.13 -11.99
C ASN A 443 3.23 18.64 -11.95
N ALA A 444 2.26 17.84 -12.39
CA ALA A 444 0.84 18.17 -12.28
C ALA A 444 0.36 18.26 -10.83
N TRP A 445 0.85 17.36 -9.95
CA TRP A 445 0.62 17.45 -8.51
C TRP A 445 1.10 18.80 -7.96
N TYR A 446 2.35 19.18 -8.23
CA TYR A 446 2.91 20.42 -7.69
C TYR A 446 2.24 21.67 -8.25
N LEU A 447 1.88 21.67 -9.53
CA LEU A 447 1.11 22.77 -10.12
C LEU A 447 -0.27 22.89 -9.47
N CYS A 448 -0.96 21.78 -9.22
CA CYS A 448 -2.24 21.79 -8.50
C CYS A 448 -2.11 22.44 -7.13
N MET A 449 -1.05 22.13 -6.38
CA MET A 449 -0.81 22.75 -5.06
C MET A 449 -0.66 24.26 -5.13
N LEU A 450 0.04 24.78 -6.16
CA LEU A 450 0.20 26.22 -6.36
C LEU A 450 -1.14 26.88 -6.72
N LEU A 451 -1.90 26.30 -7.66
CA LEU A 451 -3.21 26.80 -8.07
C LEU A 451 -4.22 26.82 -6.89
N HIS A 452 -4.24 25.74 -6.10
CA HIS A 452 -5.10 25.64 -4.92
C HIS A 452 -4.74 26.70 -3.89
N LYS A 453 -3.44 26.85 -3.59
CA LYS A 453 -2.95 27.86 -2.64
C LYS A 453 -3.38 29.27 -3.04
N ASP A 454 -3.21 29.64 -4.30
CA ASP A 454 -3.59 30.95 -4.80
C ASP A 454 -5.12 31.13 -4.89
N GLY A 455 -5.85 30.10 -5.32
CA GLY A 455 -7.30 30.18 -5.50
C GLY A 455 -8.09 30.29 -4.20
N TRP A 456 -7.66 29.63 -3.12
CA TRP A 456 -8.35 29.68 -1.82
C TRP A 456 -7.59 30.46 -0.74
N SER A 457 -6.41 31.00 -1.04
CA SER A 457 -5.52 31.66 -0.06
C SER A 457 -5.19 30.77 1.15
N ARG A 458 -5.23 29.45 0.94
CA ARG A 458 -4.93 28.40 1.92
C ARG A 458 -4.61 27.11 1.17
N LEU A 459 -3.89 26.21 1.84
CA LEU A 459 -3.58 24.90 1.30
C LEU A 459 -3.76 23.82 2.38
N GLY A 460 -2.68 23.41 3.05
CA GLY A 460 -2.70 22.39 4.10
C GLY A 460 -2.31 22.91 5.49
N PHE A 461 -1.95 21.98 6.37
CA PHE A 461 -1.37 22.30 7.68
C PHE A 461 -0.01 23.03 7.54
N PHE A 462 0.51 23.56 8.65
CA PHE A 462 1.71 24.40 8.70
C PHE A 462 2.89 23.88 7.85
N GLY A 463 3.25 22.61 7.98
CA GLY A 463 4.38 22.03 7.25
C GLY A 463 4.01 21.32 5.95
N TYR A 464 2.74 21.39 5.51
CA TYR A 464 2.24 20.56 4.41
C TYR A 464 3.03 20.74 3.12
N ASP A 465 3.24 22.00 2.71
CA ASP A 465 3.82 22.34 1.41
C ASP A 465 5.34 22.41 1.38
N LEU A 466 6.04 21.84 2.37
CA LEU A 466 7.51 21.76 2.33
C LEU A 466 7.98 21.10 1.03
N GLN A 467 7.43 19.94 0.71
CA GLN A 467 7.79 19.23 -0.50
C GLN A 467 7.19 19.87 -1.75
N ASP A 468 6.01 20.49 -1.65
CA ASP A 468 5.35 21.07 -2.81
C ASP A 468 6.04 22.34 -3.29
N GLN A 469 6.57 23.17 -2.38
CA GLN A 469 7.37 24.35 -2.74
C GLN A 469 8.73 23.94 -3.35
N CYS A 470 9.32 22.84 -2.90
CA CYS A 470 10.53 22.27 -3.51
C CYS A 470 10.22 21.50 -4.81
N GLY A 471 8.99 21.05 -4.99
CA GLY A 471 8.60 20.02 -5.95
C GLY A 471 8.86 20.41 -7.39
N SER A 472 8.46 21.62 -7.79
CA SER A 472 8.66 22.14 -9.15
C SER A 472 10.13 22.23 -9.54
N ALA A 473 11.03 22.53 -8.59
CA ALA A 473 12.47 22.59 -8.84
C ALA A 473 13.11 21.19 -8.89
N ASN A 474 12.62 20.26 -8.06
CA ASN A 474 13.23 18.96 -7.85
C ASN A 474 12.65 17.83 -8.71
N SER A 475 11.48 18.03 -9.33
CA SER A 475 10.82 17.03 -10.17
C SER A 475 11.66 16.60 -11.38
N LEU A 476 12.44 17.50 -11.96
CA LEU A 476 13.34 17.24 -13.10
C LEU A 476 14.80 17.60 -12.79
N SER A 477 15.14 17.81 -11.52
CA SER A 477 16.54 17.97 -11.10
C SER A 477 17.33 16.70 -11.42
N ILE A 478 18.63 16.87 -11.62
CA ILE A 478 19.59 15.78 -11.81
C ILE A 478 20.70 15.80 -10.74
N ARG A 479 20.54 16.65 -9.71
CA ARG A 479 21.49 16.74 -8.60
C ARG A 479 21.33 15.55 -7.66
N GLY A 480 22.39 15.20 -6.93
CA GLY A 480 22.49 13.92 -6.22
C GLY A 480 21.33 13.57 -5.28
N ASP A 481 20.91 14.49 -4.41
CA ASP A 481 19.85 14.27 -3.41
C ASP A 481 18.50 14.89 -3.81
N GLU A 482 18.36 15.34 -5.06
CA GLU A 482 17.15 15.95 -5.61
C GLU A 482 16.59 15.17 -6.80
N GLY A 483 17.46 14.74 -7.71
CA GLY A 483 17.08 14.13 -8.96
C GLY A 483 16.76 12.65 -8.83
N ALA A 484 15.50 12.30 -9.02
CA ALA A 484 15.03 10.92 -9.08
C ALA A 484 13.76 10.81 -9.93
N ILE A 485 13.63 9.72 -10.70
CA ILE A 485 12.35 9.34 -11.32
C ILE A 485 11.35 8.91 -10.24
N GLY A 486 10.04 9.09 -10.48
CA GLY A 486 9.00 8.81 -9.48
C GLY A 486 9.10 7.41 -8.88
N GLU A 487 9.43 6.42 -9.70
CA GLU A 487 9.52 4.99 -9.37
C GLU A 487 10.52 4.69 -8.25
N VAL A 488 11.62 5.43 -8.19
CA VAL A 488 12.70 5.24 -7.20
C VAL A 488 12.64 6.23 -6.04
N ARG A 489 11.73 7.20 -6.09
CA ARG A 489 11.39 8.01 -4.90
C ARG A 489 10.66 7.12 -3.89
N GLY A 490 10.52 7.64 -2.69
CA GLY A 490 9.83 6.96 -1.60
C GLY A 490 9.79 7.86 -0.37
N PRO A 491 9.30 7.35 0.77
CA PRO A 491 9.27 8.11 2.01
C PRO A 491 10.64 8.55 2.53
N ASN A 492 11.75 8.05 1.98
CA ASN A 492 13.10 8.50 2.34
C ASN A 492 13.69 9.54 1.38
N TYR A 493 13.03 9.86 0.26
CA TYR A 493 13.41 10.99 -0.59
C TYR A 493 13.37 12.28 0.26
N PRO A 494 14.41 13.14 0.24
CA PRO A 494 14.61 14.14 1.31
C PRO A 494 13.41 15.03 1.59
N ASN A 495 12.74 15.54 0.54
CA ASN A 495 11.58 16.40 0.72
C ASN A 495 10.35 15.65 1.27
N TYR A 496 10.24 14.34 1.02
CA TYR A 496 9.02 13.57 1.30
C TYR A 496 9.01 12.95 2.69
N ALA A 497 10.09 13.10 3.47
CA ALA A 497 10.36 12.26 4.63
C ALA A 497 9.58 12.60 5.91
N MET A 498 8.56 13.47 5.85
CA MET A 498 7.96 14.06 7.05
C MET A 498 6.44 14.24 7.00
N ASN A 499 5.84 14.48 5.83
CA ASN A 499 4.52 15.10 5.76
C ASN A 499 3.47 14.14 5.16
N VAL A 500 2.30 14.10 5.79
CA VAL A 500 1.11 13.35 5.38
C VAL A 500 0.43 13.94 4.15
N GLY A 501 -0.39 13.16 3.45
CA GLY A 501 -1.21 13.57 2.29
C GLY A 501 -0.43 13.66 0.99
N HIS A 502 0.58 12.80 0.82
CA HIS A 502 1.47 12.83 -0.35
C HIS A 502 1.97 11.45 -0.78
N GLN A 503 2.51 10.65 0.15
CA GLN A 503 3.32 9.47 -0.19
C GLN A 503 2.49 8.38 -0.89
N GLY A 504 1.24 8.17 -0.46
CA GLY A 504 0.35 7.20 -1.10
C GLY A 504 -0.09 7.63 -2.49
N GLU A 505 -0.36 8.92 -2.63
CA GLU A 505 -0.72 9.56 -3.87
C GLU A 505 0.44 9.55 -4.88
N TYR A 506 1.67 9.78 -4.43
CA TYR A 506 2.88 9.68 -5.27
C TYR A 506 3.13 8.26 -5.77
N ALA A 507 2.90 7.25 -4.92
CA ALA A 507 2.93 5.86 -5.36
C ALA A 507 1.90 5.63 -6.48
N ALA A 508 0.67 6.11 -6.31
CA ALA A 508 -0.36 5.95 -7.33
C ALA A 508 -0.09 6.72 -8.63
N ILE A 509 0.50 7.92 -8.57
CA ILE A 509 0.94 8.70 -9.75
C ILE A 509 2.01 7.93 -10.52
N THR A 510 2.94 7.32 -9.79
CA THR A 510 3.95 6.43 -10.37
C THR A 510 3.28 5.23 -11.05
N GLY A 511 2.41 4.51 -10.34
CA GLY A 511 1.68 3.38 -10.89
C GLY A 511 0.82 3.75 -12.10
N GLY A 512 0.14 4.91 -12.05
CA GLY A 512 -0.74 5.39 -13.12
C GLY A 512 -0.02 5.62 -14.45
N ALA A 513 1.24 6.03 -14.42
CA ALA A 513 2.06 6.14 -15.63
C ALA A 513 2.20 4.80 -16.36
N HIS A 514 2.44 3.73 -15.61
CA HIS A 514 2.59 2.37 -16.12
C HIS A 514 1.26 1.73 -16.49
N TYR A 515 0.25 1.87 -15.62
CA TYR A 515 -1.06 1.29 -15.85
C TYR A 515 -1.73 1.90 -17.07
N GLY A 516 -1.58 3.21 -17.31
CA GLY A 516 -2.07 3.85 -18.52
C GLY A 516 -1.44 3.29 -19.80
N ARG A 517 -0.20 2.80 -19.74
CA ARG A 517 0.51 2.15 -20.85
C ARG A 517 0.17 0.66 -21.01
N GLY A 518 -0.52 0.08 -20.02
CA GLY A 518 -0.76 -1.35 -19.94
C GLY A 518 0.50 -2.15 -19.58
N ASP A 519 1.47 -1.52 -18.90
CA ASP A 519 2.66 -2.20 -18.40
C ASP A 519 2.26 -3.16 -17.24
N ALA A 520 2.94 -4.31 -17.13
CA ALA A 520 2.60 -5.32 -16.13
C ALA A 520 3.11 -4.99 -14.72
N TRP A 521 4.21 -4.24 -14.63
CA TRP A 521 4.84 -3.77 -13.40
C TRP A 521 5.32 -2.33 -13.55
N CYS A 522 5.72 -1.70 -12.45
CA CYS A 522 6.19 -0.32 -12.37
C CYS A 522 7.70 -0.24 -12.18
N PHE A 523 8.27 -1.05 -11.29
CA PHE A 523 9.70 -1.04 -10.98
C PHE A 523 10.33 -2.43 -11.00
N ASP A 524 9.73 -3.42 -10.35
CA ASP A 524 10.30 -4.76 -10.23
C ASP A 524 9.27 -5.86 -10.55
N PRO A 525 9.44 -6.62 -11.65
CA PRO A 525 8.52 -7.68 -12.05
C PRO A 525 8.47 -8.83 -11.01
N ARG A 526 9.54 -9.04 -10.26
CA ARG A 526 9.61 -10.11 -9.25
C ARG A 526 8.73 -9.77 -8.04
N VAL A 527 8.67 -8.49 -7.67
CA VAL A 527 7.75 -8.01 -6.63
C VAL A 527 6.30 -8.13 -7.10
N LYS A 528 6.02 -7.76 -8.35
CA LYS A 528 4.69 -7.91 -8.93
C LYS A 528 4.17 -9.36 -8.84
N ILE A 529 5.00 -10.34 -9.21
CA ILE A 529 4.65 -11.77 -9.15
C ILE A 529 4.53 -12.26 -7.70
N CYS A 530 5.47 -11.87 -6.83
CA CYS A 530 5.49 -12.29 -5.42
C CYS A 530 4.17 -11.98 -4.68
N PHE A 531 3.54 -10.85 -4.96
CA PHE A 531 2.27 -10.46 -4.33
C PHE A 531 1.03 -10.90 -5.12
N ALA A 532 1.19 -11.56 -6.27
CA ALA A 532 0.10 -12.22 -6.97
C ALA A 532 -0.25 -13.58 -6.34
N ASP A 533 -0.29 -13.64 -5.01
CA ASP A 533 -0.49 -14.89 -4.27
C ASP A 533 -1.83 -14.88 -3.51
N PRO A 534 -2.81 -15.71 -3.93
CA PRO A 534 -4.08 -15.86 -3.22
C PRO A 534 -3.97 -16.44 -1.80
N ALA A 535 -2.80 -16.98 -1.41
CA ALA A 535 -2.58 -17.54 -0.07
C ALA A 535 -2.19 -16.49 0.99
N LEU A 536 -1.86 -15.26 0.57
CA LEU A 536 -1.69 -14.14 1.51
C LEU A 536 -3.00 -13.86 2.26
N LYS A 537 -2.90 -13.39 3.50
CA LYS A 537 -4.09 -13.14 4.33
C LYS A 537 -4.85 -11.90 3.86
N PHE A 538 -4.13 -10.92 3.29
CA PHE A 538 -4.70 -9.70 2.72
C PHE A 538 -4.83 -9.79 1.19
N ASP A 539 -6.01 -9.43 0.64
CA ASP A 539 -6.20 -9.33 -0.82
C ASP A 539 -5.63 -8.01 -1.38
N PHE A 540 -4.40 -8.07 -1.87
CA PHE A 540 -3.71 -6.93 -2.49
C PHE A 540 -4.33 -6.44 -3.80
N ALA A 541 -5.32 -7.13 -4.38
CA ALA A 541 -6.00 -6.67 -5.59
C ALA A 541 -7.14 -5.67 -5.30
N GLU A 542 -7.68 -5.67 -4.08
CA GLU A 542 -8.73 -4.74 -3.64
C GLU A 542 -8.50 -4.21 -2.20
N PRO A 543 -7.39 -3.49 -1.95
CA PRO A 543 -7.07 -2.97 -0.62
C PRO A 543 -8.22 -2.22 0.07
N ARG A 544 -8.95 -1.36 -0.67
CA ARG A 544 -10.08 -0.61 -0.09
C ARG A 544 -11.19 -1.52 0.41
N ARG A 545 -11.49 -2.60 -0.33
CA ARG A 545 -12.50 -3.59 0.09
C ARG A 545 -12.08 -4.31 1.37
N GLU A 546 -10.80 -4.66 1.47
CA GLU A 546 -10.25 -5.30 2.67
C GLU A 546 -10.28 -4.35 3.87
N PHE A 547 -10.01 -3.05 3.70
CA PHE A 547 -10.15 -2.07 4.77
C PHE A 547 -11.58 -1.94 5.26
N ALA A 548 -12.57 -1.96 4.35
CA ALA A 548 -13.98 -2.00 4.71
C ALA A 548 -14.32 -3.24 5.53
N LYS A 549 -13.85 -4.43 5.10
CA LYS A 549 -14.00 -5.69 5.82
C LYS A 549 -13.37 -5.65 7.22
N GLY A 550 -12.20 -5.03 7.35
CA GLY A 550 -11.56 -4.81 8.64
C GLY A 550 -12.35 -3.85 9.54
N ALA A 551 -12.93 -2.80 8.97
CA ALA A 551 -13.69 -1.78 9.71
C ALA A 551 -15.00 -2.34 10.29
N ILE A 552 -15.66 -3.25 9.57
CA ILE A 552 -16.84 -3.99 10.06
C ILE A 552 -16.47 -5.22 10.90
N ARG A 553 -15.18 -5.39 11.24
CA ARG A 553 -14.65 -6.48 12.09
C ARG A 553 -14.85 -7.90 11.52
N GLU A 554 -14.84 -8.03 10.19
CA GLU A 554 -14.99 -9.31 9.46
C GLU A 554 -13.68 -9.83 8.86
N PHE A 555 -12.57 -9.12 9.07
CA PHE A 555 -11.24 -9.55 8.64
C PHE A 555 -10.57 -10.41 9.73
N MET A 556 -9.98 -11.54 9.32
CA MET A 556 -9.26 -12.45 10.23
C MET A 556 -7.74 -12.32 10.01
N PRO A 557 -7.00 -11.70 10.94
CA PRO A 557 -5.54 -11.58 10.83
C PRO A 557 -4.83 -12.89 11.20
N ALA A 558 -3.54 -12.96 10.84
CA ALA A 558 -2.62 -13.99 11.31
C ALA A 558 -1.88 -13.54 12.58
N GLY A 559 -1.15 -14.49 13.19
CA GLY A 559 -0.23 -14.21 14.29
C GLY A 559 -0.87 -13.96 15.67
N GLU A 560 -2.18 -14.20 15.78
CA GLU A 560 -2.90 -14.19 17.06
C GLU A 560 -2.36 -15.27 18.02
N ARG A 561 -2.49 -15.02 19.33
CA ARG A 561 -1.87 -15.85 20.38
C ARG A 561 -2.89 -16.60 21.25
N SER A 562 -4.15 -16.63 20.83
CA SER A 562 -5.25 -17.25 21.60
C SER A 562 -4.97 -18.73 21.93
N LEU A 563 -4.27 -19.45 21.07
CA LEU A 563 -3.91 -20.86 21.25
C LEU A 563 -3.07 -21.13 22.52
N ILE A 564 -2.28 -20.15 22.96
CA ILE A 564 -1.35 -20.29 24.11
C ILE A 564 -1.70 -19.36 25.28
N ILE A 565 -2.88 -18.72 25.22
CA ILE A 565 -3.39 -17.85 26.30
C ILE A 565 -4.52 -18.60 27.00
N PRO A 566 -4.56 -18.63 28.35
CA PRO A 566 -5.67 -19.24 29.08
C PRO A 566 -7.02 -18.64 28.65
N ALA A 567 -8.05 -19.48 28.54
CA ALA A 567 -9.41 -18.99 28.39
C ALA A 567 -9.74 -18.03 29.55
N ARG A 568 -10.30 -16.87 29.21
CA ARG A 568 -10.76 -15.86 30.18
C ARG A 568 -12.28 -15.79 30.19
#